data_AF-X5R8S5-F1
#
_entry.id   AF-X5R8S5-F1
#
_cell.length_a   1.000
_cell.length_b   1.000
_cell.length_c   1.000
_cell.angle_alpha   90.00
_cell.angle_beta   90.00
_cell.angle_gamma   90.00
#
_symmetry.space_group_name_H-M   'P 1'
#
loop_
_entity.id
_entity.type
_entity.pdbx_description
1 polymer ?
#
loop_
_entity_poly.entity_id
_entity_poly.type
_entity_poly.pdbx_seq_one_letter_code
_entity_poly.pdbx_strand_id
1 'polypeptide(L)'
;MLYEIASSLGVPVGRFFEGLPGNDETRVEARPLPVDERLDFIASAEGRRLIEGLVKLPPRVRGRVSSLIAALGEELALLDTKAESETAGESPPAECKTV
;
A
#
# COMPACT_ATOMS: atom_id res chain seq x y z
N MET A 1 0.06 -14.95 -22.95
CA MET A 1 0.81 -13.70 -23.18
C MET A 1 0.51 -12.65 -22.11
N LEU A 2 -0.74 -12.23 -21.87
CA LEU A 2 -1.03 -11.25 -20.80
C LEU A 2 -0.69 -11.76 -19.39
N TYR A 3 -0.83 -13.06 -19.13
CA TYR A 3 -0.41 -13.69 -17.86
C TYR A 3 1.08 -13.48 -17.56
N GLU A 4 1.95 -13.73 -18.52
CA GLU A 4 3.41 -13.53 -18.40
C GLU A 4 3.76 -12.07 -18.10
N ILE A 5 3.10 -11.14 -18.80
CA ILE A 5 3.26 -9.69 -18.59
C ILE A 5 2.78 -9.29 -17.19
N ALA A 6 1.62 -9.78 -16.77
CA ALA A 6 1.04 -9.53 -15.46
C ALA A 6 1.96 -10.04 -14.34
N SER A 7 2.48 -11.27 -14.50
CA SER A 7 3.41 -11.89 -13.57
C SER A 7 4.74 -11.13 -13.48
N SER A 8 5.26 -10.62 -14.59
CA SER A 8 6.49 -9.82 -14.61
C SER A 8 6.31 -8.45 -13.95
N LEU A 9 5.08 -7.93 -13.96
CA LEU A 9 4.72 -6.63 -13.37
C LEU A 9 4.16 -6.76 -11.94
N GLY A 10 3.99 -7.98 -11.41
CA GLY A 10 3.39 -8.20 -10.09
C GLY A 10 1.92 -7.77 -9.98
N VAL A 11 1.19 -7.70 -11.10
CA VAL A 11 -0.22 -7.26 -11.12
C VAL A 11 -1.15 -8.42 -11.46
N PRO A 12 -2.39 -8.48 -10.92
CA PRO A 12 -3.36 -9.50 -11.28
C PRO A 12 -3.70 -9.45 -12.78
N VAL A 13 -3.74 -10.60 -13.45
CA VAL A 13 -4.05 -10.65 -14.90
C VAL A 13 -5.45 -10.11 -15.22
N GLY A 14 -6.35 -10.12 -14.24
CA GLY A 14 -7.70 -9.53 -14.33
C GLY A 14 -7.67 -8.05 -14.68
N ARG A 15 -6.61 -7.30 -14.34
CA ARG A 15 -6.44 -5.86 -14.65
C ARG A 15 -6.46 -5.55 -16.16
N PHE A 16 -6.18 -6.54 -17.01
CA PHE A 16 -6.18 -6.38 -18.47
C PHE A 16 -7.55 -6.64 -19.10
N PHE A 17 -8.56 -7.00 -18.31
CA PHE A 17 -9.90 -7.32 -18.79
C PHE A 17 -10.96 -6.54 -18.01
N GLU A 18 -11.79 -5.78 -18.70
CA GLU A 18 -12.94 -5.10 -18.10
C GLU A 18 -14.07 -6.08 -17.80
N GLY A 19 -14.77 -5.89 -16.69
CA GLY A 19 -15.97 -6.66 -16.33
C GLY A 19 -15.73 -8.01 -15.63
N LEU A 20 -14.48 -8.35 -15.27
CA LEU A 20 -14.21 -9.54 -14.46
C LEU A 20 -14.44 -9.27 -12.96
N PRO A 21 -15.17 -10.14 -12.25
CA PRO A 21 -15.33 -10.03 -10.81
C PRO A 21 -13.97 -10.14 -10.11
N GLY A 22 -13.67 -9.22 -9.20
CA GLY A 22 -12.38 -9.13 -8.50
C GLY A 22 -11.42 -8.07 -9.03
N ASN A 23 -11.70 -7.42 -10.16
CA ASN A 23 -10.86 -6.33 -10.67
C ASN A 23 -11.05 -5.01 -9.91
N ASP A 24 -12.21 -4.86 -9.26
CA ASP A 24 -12.57 -3.73 -8.38
C ASP A 24 -12.17 -3.99 -6.91
N GLU A 25 -11.89 -5.24 -6.53
CA GLU A 25 -11.77 -5.69 -5.13
C GLU A 25 -10.41 -5.39 -4.47
N THR A 26 -9.44 -4.84 -5.20
CA THR A 26 -8.12 -4.51 -4.63
C THR A 26 -7.71 -3.10 -5.02
N ARG A 27 -8.58 -2.15 -4.70
CA ARG A 27 -8.12 -0.93 -4.07
C ARG A 27 -8.29 -1.14 -2.58
N VAL A 28 -7.34 -1.83 -1.96
CA VAL A 28 -7.10 -1.60 -0.54
C VAL A 28 -6.56 -0.18 -0.51
N GLU A 29 -7.45 0.82 -0.55
CA GLU A 29 -7.09 2.20 -0.29
C GLU A 29 -6.51 2.16 1.12
N ALA A 30 -5.17 2.18 1.18
CA ALA A 30 -4.44 2.25 2.44
C ALA A 30 -5.12 3.34 3.26
N ARG A 31 -5.57 2.99 4.47
CA ARG A 31 -6.42 3.87 5.28
C ARG A 31 -5.74 5.23 5.32
N PRO A 32 -6.36 6.29 4.76
CA PRO A 32 -5.66 7.55 4.61
C PRO A 32 -5.23 8.03 6.00
N LEU A 33 -3.97 8.45 6.11
CA LEU A 33 -3.44 9.03 7.34
C LEU A 33 -4.39 10.14 7.84
N PRO A 34 -4.50 10.33 9.17
CA PRO A 34 -5.19 11.48 9.74
C PRO A 34 -4.80 12.78 9.03
N VAL A 35 -5.75 13.69 8.86
CA VAL A 35 -5.57 14.90 8.04
C VAL A 35 -4.37 15.71 8.51
N ASP A 36 -4.16 15.83 9.82
CA ASP A 36 -3.06 16.60 10.41
C ASP A 36 -1.70 15.98 10.07
N GLU A 37 -1.56 14.66 10.16
CA GLU A 37 -0.33 13.94 9.79
C GLU A 37 0.00 14.07 8.31
N ARG A 38 -1.03 14.08 7.44
CA ARG A 38 -0.85 14.35 6.01
C ARG A 38 -0.33 15.76 5.76
N LEU A 39 -0.86 16.75 6.48
CA LEU A 39 -0.44 18.14 6.34
C LEU A 39 1.00 18.31 6.82
N ASP A 40 1.37 17.70 7.94
CA ASP A 40 2.74 17.72 8.46
C ASP A 40 3.73 17.07 7.48
N PHE A 41 3.37 15.92 6.89
CA PHE A 41 4.20 15.29 5.88
C PHE A 41 4.34 16.15 4.62
N ILE A 42 3.26 16.73 4.10
CA ILE A 42 3.31 17.63 2.93
C ILE A 42 4.18 18.87 3.23
N ALA A 43 4.07 19.39 4.46
CA ALA A 43 4.89 20.50 4.93
C ALA A 43 6.32 20.09 5.31
N SER A 44 6.67 18.82 5.28
CA SER A 44 8.04 18.36 5.54
C SER A 44 8.97 18.67 4.36
N ALA A 45 10.29 18.60 4.60
CA ALA A 45 11.27 18.71 3.51
C ALA A 45 11.16 17.56 2.50
N GLU A 46 10.77 16.38 2.96
CA GLU A 46 10.59 15.19 2.15
C GLU A 46 9.37 15.34 1.22
N GLY A 47 8.21 15.67 1.79
CA GLY A 47 6.97 15.88 1.04
C GLY A 47 7.10 16.96 -0.03
N ARG A 48 7.74 18.10 0.30
CA ARG A 48 8.02 19.16 -0.69
C ARG A 48 8.90 18.69 -1.84
N ARG A 49 9.99 17.96 -1.56
CA ARG A 49 10.88 17.42 -2.60
C ARG A 49 10.16 16.43 -3.51
N LEU A 50 9.31 15.57 -2.94
CA LEU A 50 8.49 14.62 -3.69
C LEU A 50 7.52 15.35 -4.64
N ILE A 51 6.81 16.36 -4.14
CA ILE A 51 5.89 17.17 -4.95
C ILE A 51 6.63 17.90 -6.07
N GLU A 52 7.77 18.53 -5.77
CA GLU A 52 8.59 19.19 -6.80
C GLU A 52 9.07 18.22 -7.89
N GLY A 53 9.50 17.01 -7.50
CA GLY A 53 9.89 15.96 -8.43
C GLY A 53 8.74 15.58 -9.36
N LEU A 54 7.54 15.33 -8.80
CA LEU A 54 6.33 14.98 -9.54
C LEU A 54 5.89 16.09 -10.52
N VAL A 55 5.95 17.36 -10.10
CA VAL A 55 5.57 18.50 -10.95
C VAL A 55 6.52 18.66 -12.14
N LYS A 56 7.82 18.35 -11.97
CA LYS A 56 8.81 18.40 -13.05
C LYS A 56 8.65 17.30 -14.10
N LEU A 57 7.92 16.22 -13.79
CA LEU A 57 7.68 15.13 -14.73
C LEU A 57 6.67 15.53 -15.83
N PRO A 58 6.83 15.00 -17.06
CA PRO A 58 5.82 15.14 -18.10
C PRO A 58 4.46 14.58 -17.63
N PRO A 59 3.32 15.20 -18.00
CA PRO A 59 1.99 14.78 -17.55
C PRO A 59 1.70 13.29 -17.78
N ARG A 60 2.17 12.74 -18.90
CA ARG A 60 2.02 11.32 -19.26
C ARG A 60 2.75 10.36 -18.31
N VAL A 61 3.79 10.84 -17.61
CA VAL A 61 4.63 10.04 -16.70
C VAL A 61 4.13 10.14 -15.27
N ARG A 62 3.54 11.28 -14.87
CA ARG A 62 3.01 11.49 -13.51
C ARG A 62 2.06 10.37 -13.07
N GLY A 63 1.08 10.02 -13.92
CA GLY A 63 0.12 8.95 -13.61
C GLY A 63 0.77 7.59 -13.39
N ARG A 64 1.84 7.26 -14.15
CA ARG A 64 2.60 6.01 -13.97
C ARG A 64 3.34 5.98 -12.64
N VAL A 65 3.99 7.10 -12.27
CA VAL A 65 4.70 7.22 -11.00
C VAL A 65 3.74 7.20 -9.81
N SER A 66 2.60 7.89 -9.90
CA SER A 66 1.55 7.82 -8.87
C SER A 66 1.01 6.40 -8.70
N SER A 67 0.80 5.67 -9.81
CA SER A 67 0.39 4.26 -9.75
C SER A 67 1.44 3.37 -9.09
N LEU A 68 2.74 3.63 -9.34
CA LEU A 68 3.82 2.88 -8.69
C LEU A 68 3.86 3.15 -7.18
N ILE A 69 3.74 4.41 -6.76
CA ILE A 69 3.70 4.78 -5.35
C ILE A 69 2.52 4.09 -4.64
N ALA A 70 1.34 4.05 -5.28
CA ALA A 70 0.18 3.37 -4.74
C ALA A 70 0.41 1.85 -4.58
N ALA A 71 0.97 1.19 -5.61
CA ALA A 71 1.27 -0.24 -5.56
C ALA A 71 2.27 -0.58 -4.45
N LEU A 72 3.31 0.25 -4.26
CA LEU A 72 4.26 0.07 -3.15
C LEU A 72 3.60 0.27 -1.78
N GLY A 73 2.68 1.23 -1.66
CA GLY A 73 1.90 1.43 -0.44
C GLY A 73 1.03 0.24 -0.08
N GLU A 74 0.38 -0.37 -1.07
CA GLU A 74 -0.41 -1.60 -0.90
C GLU A 74 0.47 -2.79 -0.46
N GLU A 75 1.63 -2.98 -1.10
CA GLU A 75 2.57 -4.05 -0.74
C GLU A 75 3.08 -3.92 0.70
N LEU A 76 3.46 -2.71 1.12
CA LEU A 76 3.93 -2.44 2.48
C LEU A 76 2.83 -2.67 3.53
N ALA A 77 1.59 -2.26 3.25
CA ALA A 77 0.47 -2.51 4.15
C ALA A 77 0.16 -4.01 4.33
N LEU A 78 0.34 -4.82 3.28
CA LEU A 78 0.20 -6.28 3.38
C LEU A 78 1.29 -6.91 4.25
N LEU A 79 2.50 -6.35 4.28
CA LEU A 79 3.57 -6.82 5.16
C LEU A 79 3.29 -6.51 6.63
N ASP A 80 2.77 -5.30 6.93
CA ASP A 80 2.44 -4.90 8.30
C ASP A 80 1.35 -5.79 8.91
N THR A 81 0.29 -6.08 8.14
CA THR A 81 -0.80 -6.96 8.60
C THR A 81 -0.35 -8.42 8.85
N LYS A 82 0.66 -8.91 8.13
CA LYS A 82 1.23 -10.24 8.36
C LYS A 82 2.00 -10.29 9.68
N ALA A 83 2.75 -9.24 10.02
CA ALA A 83 3.50 -9.14 11.27
C ALA A 83 2.59 -9.09 12.52
N GLU A 84 1.42 -8.47 12.42
CA GLU A 84 0.44 -8.44 13.51
C GLU A 84 -0.23 -9.80 13.76
N SER A 85 -0.37 -10.65 12.74
CA SER A 85 -0.95 -12.00 12.90
C SER A 85 -0.04 -12.99 13.62
N GLU A 86 1.28 -12.79 13.58
CA GLU A 86 2.27 -13.67 14.23
C GLU A 86 2.50 -13.32 15.72
N THR A 87 2.07 -12.13 16.18
CA THR A 87 2.29 -11.66 17.57
C THR A 87 1.09 -11.90 18.51
N ALA A 88 -0.05 -12.36 17.99
CA ALA A 88 -1.23 -12.71 18.80
C ALA A 88 -1.17 -14.12 19.41
N GLY A 89 -0.05 -14.84 19.26
CA GLY A 89 0.14 -16.24 19.69
C GLY A 89 0.72 -16.46 21.09
N GLU A 90 1.09 -15.43 21.85
CA GLU A 90 1.67 -15.60 23.19
C GLU A 90 0.60 -15.32 24.27
N SER A 91 -0.15 -16.36 24.64
CA SER A 91 -1.02 -16.32 25.83
C SER A 91 -0.15 -16.34 27.10
N PRO A 92 -0.33 -15.44 28.08
CA PRO A 92 0.39 -15.54 29.34
C PRO A 92 -0.22 -16.65 30.22
N PRO A 93 0.59 -17.53 30.86
CA PRO A 93 0.05 -18.47 31.83
C PRO A 93 -0.31 -17.74 33.12
N ALA A 94 -1.51 -18.03 33.59
CA ALA A 94 -2.17 -17.43 34.75
C ALA A 94 -1.36 -17.57 36.05
N GLU A 95 -1.34 -16.47 36.82
CA GLU A 95 -0.97 -16.47 38.23
C GLU A 95 -1.85 -17.46 39.01
N CYS A 96 -1.22 -18.44 39.68
CA CYS A 96 -1.87 -19.23 40.72
C CYS A 96 -1.22 -18.89 42.06
N LYS A 97 -1.84 -17.96 42.80
CA LYS A 97 -1.53 -17.69 44.21
C LYS A 97 -2.15 -18.79 45.07
N THR A 98 -1.34 -19.44 45.90
CA THR A 98 -1.82 -20.21 47.06
C THR A 98 -1.19 -19.69 48.33
N VAL A 99 -2.07 -19.56 49.34
CA VAL A 99 -1.88 -19.13 50.73
C VAL A 99 -1.06 -20.14 51.52
#